data_AF-A0A537AFP8-F1
#
_entry.id   AF-A0A537AFP8-F1
#
_cell.length_a   1.000
_cell.length_b   1.000
_cell.length_c   1.000
_cell.angle_alpha   90.00
_cell.angle_beta   90.00
_cell.angle_gamma   90.00
#
_symmetry.space_group_name_H-M   'P 1'
#
loop_
_entity.id
_entity.type
_entity.pdbx_description
1 polymer ?
#
loop_
_entity_poly.entity_id
_entity_poly.type
_entity_poly.pdbx_seq_one_letter_code
_entity_poly.pdbx_strand_id
1 'polypeptide(L)'
;MRLQVREQGDEVHIEVSGVAGRHQRVLQALTECSRGICGQSGETSLHPQDVSVRAGTDEIRIRLKGRRGLRFEALAIYRCMRHALVEERVAPIASAAALPAA
;
A
#
# COMPACT_ATOMS: atom_id res chain seq x y z
N MET A 1 13.51 7.17 3.88
CA MET A 1 12.57 6.05 3.65
C MET A 1 12.91 5.43 2.31
N ARG A 2 13.07 4.12 2.25
CA ARG A 2 13.37 3.36 1.03
C ARG A 2 12.24 2.37 0.78
N LEU A 3 11.70 2.32 -0.43
CA LEU A 3 10.67 1.36 -0.85
C LEU A 3 11.30 0.42 -1.89
N GLN A 4 11.22 -0.88 -1.65
CA GLN A 4 11.59 -1.92 -2.60
C GLN A 4 10.39 -2.82 -2.82
N VAL A 5 10.12 -3.13 -4.08
CA VAL A 5 9.08 -4.10 -4.47
C VAL A 5 9.74 -5.11 -5.40
N ARG A 6 9.58 -6.40 -5.11
CA ARG A 6 10.15 -7.50 -5.89
C ARG A 6 9.08 -8.53 -6.18
N GLU A 7 9.10 -9.06 -7.40
CA GLU A 7 8.25 -10.17 -7.81
C GLU A 7 9.00 -11.48 -7.59
N GLN A 8 8.29 -12.46 -7.04
CA GLN A 8 8.78 -13.82 -6.81
C GLN A 8 7.68 -14.81 -7.17
N GLY A 9 7.58 -15.14 -8.46
CA GLY A 9 6.57 -16.08 -8.97
C GLY A 9 5.15 -15.52 -8.90
N ASP A 10 4.32 -16.09 -8.02
CA ASP A 10 2.96 -15.62 -7.70
C ASP A 10 2.91 -14.71 -6.46
N GLU A 11 4.08 -14.39 -5.88
CA GLU A 11 4.23 -13.58 -4.68
C GLU A 11 4.91 -12.25 -5.02
N VAL A 12 4.52 -11.18 -4.33
CA VAL A 12 5.20 -9.88 -4.36
C VAL A 12 5.66 -9.53 -2.96
N HIS A 13 6.93 -9.19 -2.86
CA HIS A 13 7.62 -8.83 -1.63
C HIS A 13 7.85 -7.33 -1.64
N ILE A 14 7.28 -6.65 -0.66
CA ILE A 14 7.41 -5.22 -0.45
C ILE A 14 8.23 -5.02 0.82
N GLU A 15 9.29 -4.25 0.72
CA GLU A 15 10.11 -3.86 1.87
C GLU A 15 10.17 -2.34 1.95
N VAL A 16 9.84 -1.82 3.12
CA VAL A 16 9.95 -0.39 3.41
C VAL A 16 10.86 -0.19 4.62
N SER A 17 11.96 0.52 4.42
CA SER A 17 12.94 0.84 5.48
C SER A 17 12.91 2.35 5.80
N GLY A 18 13.35 2.73 7.01
CA GLY A 18 13.24 4.11 7.49
C GLY A 18 11.81 4.46 7.87
N VAL A 19 11.12 3.53 8.53
CA VAL A 19 9.72 3.62 8.95
C VAL A 19 9.53 3.58 10.46
N ALA A 20 10.59 3.81 11.24
CA ALA A 20 10.50 3.96 12.69
C ALA A 20 9.36 4.90 13.09
N GLY A 21 8.42 4.40 13.91
CA GLY A 21 7.22 5.13 14.33
C GLY A 21 6.15 5.36 13.24
N ARG A 22 6.33 4.83 12.02
CA ARG A 22 5.43 5.03 10.87
C ARG A 22 4.83 3.73 10.32
N HIS A 23 5.01 2.60 11.00
CA HIS A 23 4.48 1.29 10.60
C HIS A 23 2.99 1.31 10.29
N GLN A 24 2.18 1.95 11.15
CA GLN A 24 0.73 2.04 10.97
C GLN A 24 0.35 2.76 9.67
N ARG A 25 1.11 3.81 9.29
CA ARG A 25 0.87 4.54 8.04
C ARG A 25 1.22 3.70 6.81
N VAL A 26 2.23 2.82 6.93
CA VAL A 26 2.54 1.87 5.85
C VAL A 26 1.41 0.86 5.66
N LEU A 27 0.82 0.37 6.74
CA LEU A 27 -0.31 -0.54 6.68
C LEU A 27 -1.58 0.11 6.15
N GLN A 28 -1.81 1.38 6.50
CA GLN A 28 -2.92 2.16 5.96
C GLN A 28 -2.78 2.34 4.45
N ALA A 29 -1.61 2.77 3.96
CA ALA A 29 -1.33 2.91 2.53
C ALA A 29 -1.54 1.59 1.78
N LEU A 30 -1.09 0.46 2.35
CA LEU A 30 -1.34 -0.85 1.77
C LEU A 30 -2.84 -1.18 1.68
N THR A 31 -3.59 -0.82 2.72
CA THR A 31 -5.04 -1.04 2.77
C THR A 31 -5.76 -0.20 1.72
N GLU A 32 -5.39 1.06 1.56
CA GLU A 32 -5.93 1.96 0.54
C GLU A 32 -5.59 1.47 -0.88
N CYS A 33 -4.35 1.03 -1.09
CA CYS A 33 -3.92 0.34 -2.31
C CYS A 33 -4.75 -0.91 -2.61
N SER A 34 -5.02 -1.75 -1.61
CA SER A 34 -5.80 -2.98 -1.78
C SER A 34 -7.26 -2.72 -2.15
N ARG A 35 -7.82 -1.61 -1.65
CA ARG A 35 -9.18 -1.17 -1.93
C ARG A 35 -9.33 -0.49 -3.29
N GLY A 36 -8.24 -0.34 -4.06
CA GLY A 36 -8.24 0.34 -5.34
C GLY A 36 -8.30 1.87 -5.24
N ILE A 37 -8.04 2.44 -4.05
CA ILE A 37 -8.16 3.89 -3.81
C ILE A 37 -7.06 4.67 -4.54
N CYS A 38 -5.94 4.03 -4.89
CA CYS A 38 -4.88 4.65 -5.70
C CYS A 38 -5.09 4.53 -7.20
N GLY A 39 -6.21 3.96 -7.66
CA GLY A 39 -6.51 3.85 -9.08
C GLY A 39 -6.95 5.20 -9.66
N GLN A 40 -6.06 5.85 -10.43
CA GLN A 40 -6.54 6.54 -11.62
C GLN A 40 -7.33 5.53 -12.43
N SER A 41 -8.56 5.89 -12.81
CA SER A 41 -9.57 5.08 -13.49
C SER A 41 -9.01 3.90 -14.29
N GLY A 42 -9.13 2.68 -13.75
CA GLY A 42 -8.91 1.44 -14.51
C GLY A 42 -7.82 0.48 -14.02
N GLU A 43 -7.00 0.81 -13.01
CA GLU A 43 -6.03 -0.16 -12.47
C GLU A 43 -6.68 -1.19 -11.53
N THR A 44 -6.46 -2.47 -11.84
CA THR A 44 -6.96 -3.68 -11.19
C THR A 44 -6.84 -3.63 -9.66
N SER A 45 -7.96 -3.80 -8.94
CA SER A 45 -7.95 -3.93 -7.48
C SER A 45 -6.95 -5.00 -7.03
N LEU A 46 -6.00 -4.60 -6.19
CA LEU A 46 -5.04 -5.49 -5.56
C LEU A 46 -5.75 -6.27 -4.43
N HIS A 47 -6.50 -7.32 -4.79
CA HIS A 47 -7.11 -8.26 -3.84
C HIS A 47 -6.23 -9.52 -3.68
N PRO A 48 -5.22 -9.49 -2.79
CA PRO A 48 -4.41 -10.67 -2.47
C PRO A 48 -5.23 -11.77 -1.84
N GLN A 49 -4.84 -13.01 -2.15
CA GLN A 49 -5.36 -14.19 -1.50
C GLN A 49 -4.80 -14.31 -0.07
N ASP A 50 -3.53 -13.93 0.10
CA ASP A 50 -2.85 -13.96 1.39
C ASP A 50 -1.95 -12.72 1.54
N VAL A 51 -1.93 -12.17 2.76
CA VAL A 51 -1.12 -11.02 3.14
C VAL A 51 -0.36 -11.34 4.40
N SER A 52 0.97 -11.36 4.32
CA SER A 52 1.83 -11.52 5.49
C SER A 52 2.57 -10.22 5.76
N VAL A 53 2.49 -9.73 7.00
CA VAL A 53 3.17 -8.51 7.42
C VAL A 53 4.16 -8.86 8.53
N ARG A 54 5.39 -8.39 8.40
CA ARG A 54 6.40 -8.43 9.45
C ARG A 54 6.93 -7.02 9.68
N ALA A 55 6.60 -6.44 10.83
CA ALA A 55 7.14 -5.16 11.27
C ALA A 55 8.37 -5.39 12.14
N GLY A 56 9.47 -4.69 11.82
CA GLY A 56 10.64 -4.53 12.65
C GLY A 56 10.63 -3.18 13.36
N THR A 57 11.79 -2.76 13.87
CA THR A 57 11.95 -1.48 14.57
C THR A 57 12.00 -0.27 13.63
N ASP A 58 12.63 -0.41 12.47
CA ASP A 58 12.75 0.63 11.43
C ASP A 58 12.43 0.11 10.02
N GLU A 59 11.89 -1.10 9.92
CA GLU A 59 11.54 -1.73 8.65
C GLU A 59 10.17 -2.40 8.74
N ILE A 60 9.50 -2.52 7.60
CA ILE A 60 8.31 -3.35 7.45
C ILE A 60 8.41 -4.13 6.15
N ARG A 61 8.15 -5.43 6.26
CA ARG A 61 8.16 -6.37 5.14
C ARG A 61 6.74 -6.90 4.96
N ILE A 62 6.22 -6.77 3.75
CA ILE A 62 4.88 -7.21 3.38
C ILE A 62 5.03 -8.19 2.24
N ARG A 63 4.39 -9.34 2.38
CA ARG A 63 4.29 -10.35 1.31
C ARG A 63 2.84 -10.44 0.87
N LEU A 64 2.62 -10.28 -0.42
CA LEU A 64 1.32 -10.41 -1.06
C LEU A 64 1.33 -11.64 -1.95
N LYS A 65 0.36 -12.53 -1.77
CA LYS A 65 0.18 -13.71 -2.65
C LYS A 65 -1.02 -13.50 -3.56
N GLY A 66 -0.79 -13.64 -4.86
CA GLY A 66 -1.83 -13.54 -5.88
C GLY A 66 -2.86 -14.66 -5.76
N ARG A 67 -4.11 -14.40 -6.16
CA ARG A 67 -5.18 -15.41 -6.15
C ARG A 67 -5.20 -16.18 -7.48
N ARG A 68 -5.21 -17.52 -7.42
CA ARG A 68 -5.44 -18.40 -8.60
C ARG A 68 -4.58 -18.07 -9.83
N GLY A 69 -3.28 -17.80 -9.63
CA GLY A 69 -2.35 -17.52 -10.73
C GLY A 69 -2.40 -16.09 -11.28
N LEU A 70 -3.22 -15.20 -10.71
CA LEU A 70 -3.10 -13.77 -10.95
C LEU A 70 -1.77 -13.28 -10.40
N ARG A 71 -0.96 -12.68 -11.28
CA ARG A 71 0.28 -12.02 -10.90
C ARG A 71 -0.01 -10.59 -10.53
N PHE A 72 0.66 -10.13 -9.49
CA PHE A 72 0.70 -8.73 -9.16
C PHE A 72 1.79 -8.06 -9.99
N GLU A 73 1.47 -6.90 -10.55
CA GLU A 73 2.48 -6.05 -11.16
C GLU A 73 3.18 -5.26 -10.07
N ALA A 74 4.46 -5.57 -9.82
CA ALA A 74 5.25 -4.86 -8.82
C ALA A 74 5.34 -3.37 -9.12
N LEU A 75 5.30 -2.97 -10.39
CA LEU A 75 5.34 -1.56 -10.77
C LEU A 75 4.07 -0.81 -10.33
N ALA A 76 2.89 -1.41 -10.49
CA ALA A 76 1.63 -0.83 -10.05
C ALA A 76 1.59 -0.70 -8.52
N ILE A 77 2.01 -1.75 -7.80
CA ILE A 77 2.14 -1.74 -6.34
C ILE A 77 3.14 -0.68 -5.88
N TYR A 78 4.30 -0.57 -6.55
CA TYR A 78 5.30 0.44 -6.23
C TYR A 78 4.75 1.85 -6.41
N ARG A 79 4.06 2.13 -7.52
CA ARG A 79 3.44 3.45 -7.79
C ARG A 79 2.40 3.80 -6.74
N CYS A 80 1.52 2.85 -6.44
CA CYS A 80 0.48 2.96 -5.43
C CYS A 80 1.05 3.30 -4.04
N MET A 81 2.02 2.49 -3.58
CA MET A 81 2.68 2.67 -2.29
C MET A 81 3.50 3.95 -2.23
N ARG A 82 4.16 4.33 -3.33
CA ARG A 82 4.88 5.60 -3.42
C ARG A 82 3.93 6.77 -3.30
N HIS A 83 2.79 6.75 -3.99
CA HIS A 83 1.79 7.80 -3.90
C HIS A 83 1.28 7.97 -2.46
N ALA A 84 0.80 6.90 -1.83
CA ALA A 84 0.25 6.96 -0.47
C ALA A 84 1.29 7.28 0.63
N LEU A 85 2.56 6.89 0.46
CA LEU A 85 3.60 7.11 1.49
C LEU A 85 4.44 8.37 1.31
N VAL A 86 4.57 8.84 0.07
CA VAL A 86 5.44 9.95 -0.30
C VAL A 86 4.63 11.16 -0.75
N GLU A 87 3.64 10.98 -1.62
CA GLU A 87 2.87 12.09 -2.23
C GLU A 87 1.69 12.53 -1.35
N GLU A 88 1.00 11.61 -0.68
CA GLU A 88 0.01 11.91 0.37
C GLU A 88 0.60 12.51 1.65
N ARG A 89 1.91 12.80 1.68
CA ARG A 89 2.45 13.78 2.64
C ARG A 89 1.89 15.19 2.40
N VAL A 90 1.32 15.46 1.21
CA VAL A 90 0.92 16.80 0.77
C VAL A 90 -0.59 17.05 0.86
N ALA A 91 -1.44 16.04 1.03
CA ALA A 91 -2.87 16.27 1.25
C ALA A 91 -3.14 16.58 2.73
N PRO A 92 -3.54 17.81 3.09
CA PRO A 92 -4.01 18.09 4.43
C PRO A 92 -5.33 17.34 4.63
N ILE A 93 -5.51 16.92 5.87
CA ILE A 93 -6.71 16.32 6.44
C ILE A 93 -7.92 17.12 5.94
N ALA A 94 -8.69 16.56 4.99
CA ALA A 94 -10.03 17.06 4.73
C ALA A 94 -10.87 16.67 5.95
N SER A 95 -10.84 17.59 6.92
CA SER A 95 -11.52 17.51 8.18
C SER A 95 -12.98 17.15 7.96
N ALA A 96 -13.41 16.12 8.66
CA ALA A 96 -14.81 15.73 8.78
C ALA A 96 -15.63 16.90 9.32
N ALA A 97 -16.36 17.60 8.46
CA ALA A 97 -17.45 18.50 8.84
C ALA A 97 -18.35 18.79 7.63
N ALA A 98 -19.14 17.79 7.22
CA ALA A 98 -20.35 18.02 6.44
C ALA A 98 -21.52 17.36 7.16
N LEU A 99 -21.94 17.99 8.25
CA LEU A 99 -23.30 17.83 8.79
C LEU A 99 -24.19 18.83 8.02
N PRO A 100 -25.26 18.40 7.34
CA PRO A 100 -26.27 19.32 6.87
C PRO A 100 -27.14 19.73 8.07
N ALA A 101 -27.16 21.02 8.41
CA ALA A 101 -28.22 21.58 9.23
C ALA A 101 -29.44 21.80 8.32
N ALA A 102 -30.50 21.06 8.60
CA ALA A 102 -31.85 21.33 8.13
C ALA A 102 -32.54 22.36 9.03
#